data_AF-A0A9E5KIU3-F1
#
_entry.id   AF-A0A9E5KIU3-F1
#
_cell.length_a   1.000
_cell.length_b   1.000
_cell.length_c   1.000
_cell.angle_alpha   90.00
_cell.angle_beta   90.00
_cell.angle_gamma   90.00
#
_symmetry.space_group_name_H-M   'P 1'
#
loop_
_entity.id
_entity.type
_entity.pdbx_description
1 polymer ?
#
loop_
_entity_poly.entity_id
_entity_poly.type
_entity_poly.pdbx_seq_one_letter_code
_entity_poly.pdbx_strand_id
1 'polypeptide(L)'
;MNPKTRRLDDILITLAGPAMNIVLCLAFVLIGVVGGLNPGTVNLPNATMVQFLYMAIFLNVSLAVFNLIPLPPLDGSRIFLRLGVYTEEVFESLTRWSFIILIILINLPFFREFMVSAMKIIALPFLLVWELLWPIFA
;
A
#
# COMPACT_ATOMS: atom_id res chain seq x y z
N MET A 1 3.46 -30.30 15.06
CA MET A 1 3.61 -29.14 14.14
C MET A 1 4.53 -28.12 14.81
N ASN A 2 5.61 -27.68 14.15
CA ASN A 2 6.67 -26.87 14.77
C ASN A 2 6.21 -25.41 14.99
N PRO A 3 6.31 -24.85 16.22
CA PRO A 3 5.88 -23.48 16.54
C PRO A 3 6.56 -22.40 15.69
N LYS A 4 7.81 -22.63 15.27
CA LYS A 4 8.56 -21.68 14.42
C LYS A 4 7.94 -21.56 13.02
N THR A 5 7.48 -22.67 12.45
CA THR A 5 6.85 -22.71 11.12
C THR A 5 5.51 -21.98 11.12
N ARG A 6 4.68 -22.17 12.16
CA ARG A 6 3.39 -21.46 12.29
C ARG A 6 3.50 -19.94 12.31
N ARG A 7 4.54 -19.39 12.95
CA ARG A 7 4.76 -17.94 13.00
C ARG A 7 5.11 -17.37 11.62
N LEU A 8 5.91 -18.09 10.85
CA LEU A 8 6.27 -17.69 9.49
C LEU A 8 5.05 -17.75 8.56
N ASP A 9 4.26 -18.82 8.63
CA ASP A 9 3.04 -18.97 7.84
C ASP A 9 2.05 -17.83 8.11
N ASP A 10 1.84 -17.50 9.38
CA ASP A 10 0.97 -16.38 9.77
C ASP A 10 1.47 -15.02 9.24
N ILE A 11 2.79 -14.77 9.28
CA ILE A 11 3.38 -13.54 8.75
C ILE A 11 3.20 -13.48 7.22
N LEU A 12 3.42 -14.60 6.52
CA LEU A 12 3.25 -14.69 5.07
C LEU A 12 1.80 -14.45 4.66
N ILE A 13 0.84 -15.04 5.36
CA ILE A 13 -0.60 -14.82 5.15
C ILE A 13 -0.94 -13.33 5.37
N THR A 14 -0.39 -12.72 6.42
CA THR A 14 -0.62 -11.30 6.72
C THR A 14 -0.02 -10.37 5.65
N LEU A 15 1.14 -10.71 5.11
CA LEU A 15 1.80 -9.96 4.03
C LEU A 15 1.11 -10.13 2.68
N ALA A 16 0.27 -11.15 2.48
CA ALA A 16 -0.42 -11.40 1.23
C ALA A 16 -1.32 -10.22 0.82
N GLY A 17 -1.95 -9.53 1.78
CA GLY A 17 -2.77 -8.34 1.52
C GLY A 17 -1.98 -7.20 0.87
N PRO A 18 -0.97 -6.63 1.55
CA PRO A 18 -0.08 -5.64 0.96
C PRO A 18 0.57 -6.09 -0.35
N ALA A 19 0.99 -7.35 -0.45
CA ALA A 19 1.60 -7.89 -1.66
C ALA A 19 0.64 -7.86 -2.86
N MET A 20 -0.63 -8.22 -2.67
CA MET A 20 -1.64 -8.17 -3.73
C MET A 20 -1.91 -6.75 -4.21
N ASN A 21 -1.91 -5.75 -3.31
CA ASN A 21 -2.01 -4.35 -3.72
C ASN A 21 -0.84 -3.94 -4.62
N ILE A 22 0.39 -4.38 -4.31
CA ILE A 22 1.55 -4.13 -5.16
C ILE A 22 1.42 -4.82 -6.53
N VAL A 23 0.91 -6.06 -6.56
CA VAL A 23 0.62 -6.77 -7.82
C VAL A 23 -0.42 -6.02 -8.66
N LEU A 24 -1.47 -5.47 -8.04
CA LEU A 24 -2.46 -4.65 -8.73
C LEU A 24 -1.85 -3.37 -9.31
N CYS A 25 -0.93 -2.70 -8.60
CA CYS A 25 -0.18 -1.58 -9.16
C CYS A 25 0.55 -1.96 -10.45
N LEU A 26 1.25 -3.11 -10.46
CA LEU A 26 1.93 -3.61 -11.66
C LEU A 26 0.94 -3.88 -12.81
N ALA A 27 -0.22 -4.45 -12.50
CA ALA A 27 -1.27 -4.70 -13.49
C ALA A 27 -1.77 -3.40 -14.12
N PHE A 28 -2.04 -2.37 -13.32
CA PHE A 28 -2.50 -1.07 -13.83
C PHE A 28 -1.44 -0.35 -14.68
N VAL A 29 -0.16 -0.43 -14.27
CA VAL A 29 0.95 0.07 -15.11
C VAL A 29 0.99 -0.67 -16.43
N LEU A 30 0.89 -1.99 -16.44
CA LEU A 30 0.94 -2.79 -17.66
C LEU A 30 -0.23 -2.46 -18.59
N ILE A 31 -1.44 -2.25 -18.05
CA ILE A 31 -2.60 -1.80 -18.82
C ILE A 31 -2.32 -0.43 -19.46
N GLY A 32 -1.74 0.51 -18.71
CA GLY A 32 -1.37 1.83 -19.24
C GLY A 32 -0.33 1.76 -20.36
N VAL A 33 0.71 0.94 -20.16
CA VAL A 33 1.80 0.73 -21.12
C VAL A 33 1.31 0.07 -22.39
N VAL A 34 0.65 -1.09 -22.30
CA VAL A 34 0.17 -1.85 -23.46
C VAL A 34 -0.93 -1.09 -24.21
N GLY A 35 -1.70 -0.27 -23.49
CA GLY A 35 -2.69 0.62 -24.09
C GLY A 35 -2.11 1.84 -24.81
N GLY A 36 -0.78 2.03 -24.84
CA GLY A 36 -0.13 3.19 -25.44
C GLY A 36 -0.54 4.52 -24.78
N LEU A 37 -0.97 4.47 -23.51
CA LEU A 37 -1.54 5.62 -22.84
C LEU A 37 -0.43 6.50 -22.29
N ASN A 38 -0.33 7.75 -22.75
CA ASN A 38 0.65 8.72 -22.24
C ASN A 38 0.26 9.19 -20.82
N PRO A 39 1.02 8.84 -19.78
CA PRO A 39 0.73 9.24 -18.40
C PRO A 39 0.83 10.75 -18.17
N GLY A 40 1.60 11.48 -18.98
CA GLY A 40 1.69 12.95 -18.97
C GLY A 40 0.37 13.67 -19.30
N THR A 41 -0.62 12.96 -19.85
CA THR A 41 -1.95 13.51 -20.13
C THR A 41 -2.88 13.55 -18.91
N VAL A 42 -2.45 13.05 -17.74
CA VAL A 42 -3.29 12.92 -16.53
C VAL A 42 -4.02 14.22 -16.13
N ASN A 43 -3.42 15.39 -16.38
CA ASN A 43 -4.00 16.69 -16.04
C ASN A 43 -5.00 17.21 -17.10
N LEU A 44 -5.18 16.52 -18.23
CA LEU A 44 -6.12 16.91 -19.27
C LEU A 44 -7.54 16.49 -18.90
N PRO A 45 -8.56 17.35 -19.11
CA PRO A 45 -9.96 17.04 -18.73
C PRO A 45 -10.54 15.77 -19.35
N ASN A 46 -10.06 15.38 -20.54
CA ASN A 46 -10.61 14.26 -21.32
C ASN A 46 -9.78 12.97 -21.17
N ALA A 47 -8.74 12.95 -20.31
CA ALA A 47 -7.86 11.80 -20.13
C ALA A 47 -8.41 10.81 -19.08
N THR A 48 -9.69 10.44 -19.19
CA THR A 48 -10.43 9.72 -18.13
C THR A 48 -9.79 8.38 -17.77
N MET A 49 -9.30 7.63 -18.77
CA MET A 49 -8.64 6.34 -18.54
C MET A 49 -7.29 6.50 -17.83
N VAL A 50 -6.48 7.50 -18.22
CA VAL A 50 -5.18 7.77 -17.59
C VAL A 50 -5.37 8.19 -16.14
N GLN A 51 -6.33 9.08 -15.87
CA GLN A 51 -6.69 9.51 -14.53
C GLN A 51 -7.15 8.34 -13.66
N PHE A 52 -7.99 7.46 -14.20
CA PHE A 52 -8.44 6.26 -13.52
C PHE A 52 -7.27 5.36 -13.12
N LEU A 53 -6.36 5.06 -14.06
CA LEU A 53 -5.18 4.23 -13.79
C LEU A 53 -4.25 4.86 -12.75
N TYR A 54 -4.01 6.17 -12.83
CA TYR A 54 -3.25 6.90 -11.80
C TYR A 54 -3.88 6.76 -10.41
N MET A 55 -5.19 6.97 -10.33
CA MET A 55 -5.93 6.83 -9.08
C MET A 55 -5.90 5.39 -8.57
N ALA A 56 -6.01 4.40 -9.45
CA ALA A 56 -5.95 2.98 -9.10
C ALA A 56 -4.58 2.59 -8.53
N ILE A 57 -3.48 3.03 -9.16
CA ILE A 57 -2.12 2.84 -8.65
C ILE A 57 -1.98 3.51 -7.28
N PHE A 58 -2.37 4.78 -7.16
CA PHE A 58 -2.25 5.52 -5.92
C PHE A 58 -3.07 4.90 -4.77
N LEU A 59 -4.28 4.44 -5.06
CA LEU A 59 -5.15 3.78 -4.08
C LEU A 59 -4.54 2.45 -3.61
N ASN A 60 -4.03 1.62 -4.52
CA ASN A 60 -3.40 0.35 -4.15
C ASN A 60 -2.11 0.56 -3.36
N VAL A 61 -1.25 1.51 -3.76
CA VAL A 61 -0.09 1.90 -2.95
C VAL A 61 -0.53 2.39 -1.58
N SER A 62 -1.56 3.21 -1.50
CA SER A 62 -2.09 3.71 -0.24
C SER A 62 -2.52 2.55 0.67
N LEU A 63 -3.33 1.61 0.16
CA LEU A 63 -3.76 0.43 0.90
C LEU A 63 -2.59 -0.44 1.35
N ALA A 64 -1.57 -0.64 0.50
CA ALA A 64 -0.37 -1.38 0.86
C ALA A 64 0.37 -0.72 2.03
N VAL A 65 0.59 0.60 1.98
CA VAL A 65 1.28 1.34 3.04
C VAL A 65 0.46 1.38 4.31
N PHE A 66 -0.85 1.65 4.23
CA PHE A 66 -1.74 1.65 5.39
C PHE A 66 -1.75 0.28 6.07
N ASN A 67 -1.84 -0.82 5.32
CA ASN A 67 -1.84 -2.17 5.89
C ASN A 67 -0.52 -2.54 6.57
N LEU A 68 0.58 -1.82 6.34
CA LEU A 68 1.86 -2.05 7.03
C LEU A 68 2.01 -1.26 8.34
N ILE A 69 1.08 -0.38 8.68
CA ILE A 69 1.10 0.35 9.95
C ILE A 69 0.93 -0.67 11.10
N PRO A 70 1.78 -0.63 12.14
CA PRO A 70 1.76 -1.58 13.26
C PRO A 70 0.65 -1.27 14.28
N LEU A 71 -0.58 -1.02 13.81
CA LEU A 71 -1.72 -0.67 14.63
C LEU A 71 -2.94 -1.49 14.19
N PRO A 72 -3.60 -2.25 15.09
CA PRO A 72 -4.82 -2.96 14.74
C PRO A 72 -5.89 -1.99 14.20
N PRO A 73 -6.88 -2.41 13.41
CA PRO A 73 -7.06 -3.75 12.83
C PRO A 73 -6.15 -4.01 11.60
N LEU A 74 -5.19 -3.13 11.31
CA LEU A 74 -4.33 -3.23 10.13
C LEU A 74 -3.37 -4.43 10.23
N ASP A 75 -3.05 -5.01 9.08
CA ASP A 75 -2.28 -6.26 8.96
C ASP A 75 -0.90 -6.17 9.65
N GLY A 76 -0.23 -5.02 9.55
CA GLY A 76 1.09 -4.76 10.12
C GLY A 76 1.15 -4.98 11.63
N SER A 77 0.02 -4.83 12.33
CA SER A 77 -0.04 -5.09 13.76
C SER A 77 0.19 -6.56 14.14
N ARG A 78 -0.34 -7.48 13.32
CA ARG A 78 -0.16 -8.91 13.52
C ARG A 78 1.27 -9.34 13.21
N ILE A 79 1.91 -8.71 12.22
CA ILE A 79 3.31 -8.96 11.89
C ILE A 79 4.19 -8.64 13.10
N PHE A 80 4.02 -7.46 13.69
CA PHE A 80 4.82 -7.02 14.84
C PHE A 80 4.54 -7.86 16.10
N LEU A 81 3.30 -8.28 16.33
CA LEU A 81 2.96 -9.24 17.39
C LEU A 81 3.71 -10.56 17.19
N ARG A 82 3.69 -11.13 15.97
CA ARG A 82 4.33 -12.41 15.66
C ARG A 82 5.87 -12.34 15.69
N LEU A 83 6.44 -11.17 15.39
CA LEU A 83 7.87 -10.87 15.56
C LEU A 83 8.27 -10.69 17.04
N GLY A 84 7.30 -10.58 17.96
CA GLY A 84 7.56 -10.40 19.38
C GLY A 84 7.93 -8.97 19.76
N VAL A 85 7.56 -7.98 18.94
CA VAL A 85 7.81 -6.55 19.21
C VAL A 85 6.93 -6.05 20.37
N TYR A 86 5.75 -6.65 20.55
CA TYR A 86 4.87 -6.41 21.70
C TYR A 86 4.18 -7.70 22.17
N THR A 87 3.75 -7.69 23.43
CA THR A 87 3.04 -8.82 24.06
C THR A 87 1.58 -8.86 23.62
N GLU A 88 0.93 -10.02 23.80
CA GLU A 88 -0.51 -10.18 23.54
C GLU A 88 -1.36 -9.19 24.38
N GLU A 89 -0.96 -8.90 25.62
CA GLU A 89 -1.64 -7.91 26.48
C GLU A 89 -1.60 -6.49 25.89
N VAL A 90 -0.45 -6.10 25.31
CA VAL A 90 -0.30 -4.81 24.61
C VAL A 90 -1.13 -4.82 23.33
N PHE A 91 -1.14 -5.92 22.59
CA PHE A 91 -1.93 -6.06 21.37
C PHE A 91 -3.44 -5.94 21.63
N GLU A 92 -3.96 -6.58 22.68
CA GLU A 92 -5.36 -6.46 23.11
C GLU A 92 -5.71 -5.01 23.51
N SER A 93 -4.81 -4.36 24.24
CA SER A 93 -4.96 -2.96 24.63
C SER A 93 -4.97 -2.03 23.41
N LEU A 94 -4.05 -2.23 22.47
CA LEU A 94 -4.01 -1.51 21.20
C LEU A 94 -5.25 -1.78 20.36
N THR A 95 -5.75 -3.02 20.33
CA THR A 95 -6.95 -3.40 19.58
C THR A 95 -8.17 -2.64 20.10
N ARG A 96 -8.32 -2.52 21.42
CA ARG A 96 -9.44 -1.77 22.03
C ARG A 96 -9.47 -0.30 21.66
N TRP A 97 -8.31 0.36 21.65
CA TRP A 97 -8.19 1.81 21.40
C TRP A 97 -7.82 2.16 19.96
N SER A 98 -7.58 1.14 19.14
CA SER A 98 -7.04 1.24 17.77
C SER A 98 -7.74 2.27 16.92
N PHE A 99 -9.08 2.24 16.88
CA PHE A 99 -9.88 3.12 16.05
C PHE A 99 -9.65 4.60 16.41
N ILE A 100 -9.62 4.93 17.70
CA ILE A 100 -9.36 6.29 18.18
C ILE A 100 -7.91 6.69 17.89
N ILE A 101 -6.95 5.78 18.14
CA ILE A 101 -5.53 6.03 17.85
C ILE A 101 -5.32 6.31 16.36
N LEU A 102 -5.95 5.52 15.47
CA LEU A 102 -5.88 5.70 14.01
C LEU A 102 -6.41 7.07 13.58
N ILE A 103 -7.56 7.49 14.11
CA ILE A 103 -8.15 8.81 13.80
C ILE A 103 -7.22 9.93 14.24
N ILE A 104 -6.68 9.86 15.46
CA ILE A 104 -5.75 10.88 15.95
C ILE A 104 -4.50 10.90 15.07
N LEU A 105 -3.92 9.72 14.82
CA LEU A 105 -2.69 9.56 14.05
C LEU A 105 -2.81 10.13 12.63
N ILE A 106 -3.89 9.81 11.89
CA ILE A 106 -4.08 10.29 10.52
C ILE A 106 -4.31 11.80 10.41
N ASN A 107 -4.78 12.43 11.49
CA ASN A 107 -4.98 13.88 11.56
C ASN A 107 -3.72 14.64 11.95
N LEU A 108 -2.65 13.97 12.41
CA LEU A 108 -1.39 14.63 12.71
C LEU A 108 -0.69 15.05 11.41
N PRO A 109 -0.30 16.34 11.24
CA PRO A 109 0.32 16.82 10.01
C PRO A 109 1.59 16.06 9.63
N PHE A 110 2.47 15.82 10.61
CA PHE A 110 3.70 15.06 10.43
C PHE A 110 3.43 13.64 9.92
N PHE A 111 2.44 12.95 10.49
CA PHE A 111 2.10 11.60 10.08
C PHE A 111 1.51 11.58 8.66
N ARG A 112 0.64 12.54 8.33
CA ARG A 112 0.10 12.69 6.97
C ARG A 112 1.22 12.89 5.94
N GLU A 113 2.18 13.77 6.24
CA GLU A 113 3.32 14.04 5.36
C GLU A 113 4.24 12.84 5.20
N PHE A 114 4.48 12.10 6.29
CA PHE A 114 5.21 10.83 6.26
C PHE A 114 4.50 9.82 5.35
N MET A 115 3.19 9.63 5.53
CA MET A 115 2.40 8.69 4.73
C MET A 115 2.39 9.08 3.24
N VAL A 116 2.18 10.35 2.92
CA VAL A 116 2.22 10.85 1.54
C VAL A 116 3.61 10.65 0.93
N SER A 117 4.68 10.91 1.68
CA SER A 117 6.05 10.67 1.22
C SER A 117 6.31 9.19 0.95
N ALA A 118 5.90 8.31 1.85
CA ALA A 118 6.03 6.86 1.68
C ALA A 118 5.27 6.37 0.44
N MET A 119 4.01 6.82 0.26
CA MET A 119 3.21 6.50 -0.90
C MET A 119 3.86 7.00 -2.19
N LYS A 120 4.40 8.22 -2.22
CA LYS A 120 5.10 8.75 -3.40
C LYS A 120 6.33 7.94 -3.75
N ILE A 121 7.15 7.60 -2.76
CA ILE A 121 8.38 6.79 -2.96
C ILE A 121 8.01 5.43 -3.55
N ILE A 122 6.97 4.78 -3.03
CA ILE A 122 6.53 3.47 -3.51
C ILE A 122 5.86 3.58 -4.89
N ALA A 123 5.06 4.62 -5.13
CA ALA A 123 4.38 4.84 -6.41
C ALA A 123 5.35 5.22 -7.55
N LEU A 124 6.43 5.93 -7.24
CA LEU A 124 7.40 6.44 -8.21
C LEU A 124 7.89 5.38 -9.22
N PRO A 125 8.42 4.21 -8.82
CA PRO A 125 8.90 3.22 -9.77
C PRO A 125 7.81 2.75 -10.74
N PHE A 126 6.56 2.59 -10.28
CA PHE A 126 5.43 2.21 -11.13
C PHE A 126 5.17 3.27 -12.21
N LEU A 127 5.15 4.54 -11.82
CA LEU A 127 4.93 5.65 -12.74
C LEU A 127 6.10 5.84 -13.70
N LEU A 128 7.35 5.64 -13.24
CA LEU A 128 8.53 5.69 -14.10
C LEU A 128 8.53 4.57 -15.14
N VAL A 129 8.14 3.36 -14.75
CA VAL A 129 7.99 2.24 -15.70
C VAL A 129 6.92 2.57 -16.74
N TRP A 130 5.80 3.15 -16.32
CA TRP A 130 4.77 3.59 -17.26
C TRP A 130 5.31 4.66 -18.22
N GLU A 131 5.90 5.75 -17.69
CA GLU A 131 6.48 6.84 -18.47
C GLU A 131 7.54 6.35 -19.49
N LEU A 132 8.38 5.40 -19.09
CA LEU A 132 9.44 4.87 -19.94
C LEU A 132 8.91 3.98 -21.06
N LEU A 133 7.87 3.18 -20.78
CA LEU A 133 7.46 2.10 -21.69
C LEU A 133 6.26 2.45 -22.57
N TRP A 134 5.40 3.41 -22.20
CA TRP A 134 4.24 3.78 -23.03
C TRP A 134 4.60 4.16 -24.49
N PRO A 135 5.72 4.85 -24.81
CA PRO A 135 6.03 5.25 -26.18
C PRO A 135 6.35 4.07 -27.10
N ILE A 136 6.68 2.91 -26.53
CA ILE A 136 7.00 1.69 -27.30
C ILE A 136 5.72 1.12 -27.94
N PHE A 137 4.56 1.42 -27.36
CA PHE A 137 3.25 0.88 -27.75
C PHE A 137 2.31 1.94 -28.37
N ALA A 138 2.75 3.18 -28.50
CA ALA A 138 2.02 4.28 -29.12
C ALA A 138 2.40 4.44 -30.60
#